data_AF-A0A967HNY7-F1
#
_entry.id   AF-A0A967HNY7-F1
#
_cell.length_a   1.000
_cell.length_b   1.000
_cell.length_c   1.000
_cell.angle_alpha   90.00
_cell.angle_beta   90.00
_cell.angle_gamma   90.00
#
_symmetry.space_group_name_H-M   'P 1'
#
loop_
_entity.id
_entity.type
_entity.pdbx_description
1 polymer ?
#
loop_
_entity_poly.entity_id
_entity_poly.type
_entity_poly.pdbx_seq_one_letter_code
_entity_poly.pdbx_strand_id
1 'polypeptide(L)'
;PHLPGRFLVIRGTDDDQVPATLSARLAALTPEPKEVVTLDAGHMNPRNPELTQRVVRLSQDWLARQGILESAPDPDPGAPLTP
;
A
#
# COMPACT_ATOMS: atom_id res chain seq x y z
N PRO A 1 24.14 -3.44 3.54
CA PRO A 1 22.72 -3.19 3.20
C PRO A 1 21.83 -3.58 4.38
N HIS A 2 21.62 -2.66 5.32
CA HIS A 2 20.88 -2.96 6.56
C HIS A 2 19.93 -1.80 6.82
N LEU A 3 18.85 -1.74 6.06
CA LEU A 3 17.71 -0.89 6.42
C LEU A 3 16.93 -1.67 7.50
N PRO A 4 16.96 -1.26 8.78
CA PRO A 4 16.21 -1.94 9.82
C PRO A 4 14.73 -1.59 9.69
N GLY A 5 13.84 -2.55 9.97
CA GLY A 5 12.41 -2.29 10.03
C GLY A 5 11.56 -3.42 9.49
N ARG A 6 10.25 -3.17 9.46
CA ARG A 6 9.25 -4.00 8.79
C ARG A 6 8.83 -3.26 7.53
N PHE A 7 8.64 -3.99 6.43
CA PHE A 7 8.42 -3.36 5.13
C PHE A 7 7.08 -3.79 4.52
N LEU A 8 6.40 -2.83 3.90
CA LEU A 8 5.34 -3.09 2.94
C LEU A 8 5.85 -2.65 1.56
N VAL A 9 5.78 -3.55 0.59
CA VAL A 9 6.11 -3.27 -0.81
C VAL A 9 4.85 -3.45 -1.64
N ILE A 10 4.37 -2.37 -2.24
CA ILE A 10 3.20 -2.40 -3.15
C ILE A 10 3.71 -2.22 -4.58
N ARG A 11 3.27 -3.08 -5.50
CA ARG A 11 3.67 -3.04 -6.91
C ARG A 11 2.49 -3.32 -7.84
N GLY A 12 2.53 -2.73 -9.04
CA GLY A 12 1.60 -3.04 -10.14
C GLY A 12 2.15 -4.12 -11.07
N THR A 13 1.28 -4.91 -11.68
CA THR A 13 1.62 -5.88 -12.75
C THR A 13 1.79 -5.22 -14.11
N ASP A 14 1.07 -4.13 -14.36
CA ASP A 14 0.94 -3.50 -15.68
C ASP A 14 1.60 -2.11 -15.72
N ASP A 15 2.55 -1.88 -14.81
CA ASP A 15 3.32 -0.63 -14.79
C ASP A 15 4.16 -0.54 -16.07
N ASP A 16 3.75 0.37 -16.95
CA ASP A 16 4.38 0.64 -18.24
C ASP A 16 5.60 1.58 -18.12
N GLN A 17 5.81 2.16 -16.94
CA GLN A 17 6.93 3.06 -16.64
C GLN A 17 8.07 2.33 -15.93
N VAL A 18 7.74 1.35 -15.08
CA VAL A 18 8.70 0.56 -14.30
C VAL A 18 8.61 -0.92 -14.69
N PRO A 19 9.62 -1.46 -15.38
CA PRO A 19 9.65 -2.87 -15.77
C PRO A 19 9.44 -3.82 -14.59
N ALA A 20 8.64 -4.87 -14.82
CA ALA A 20 8.30 -5.88 -13.81
C ALA A 20 9.54 -6.55 -13.18
N THR A 21 10.65 -6.66 -13.91
CA THR A 21 11.91 -7.22 -13.40
C THR A 21 12.56 -6.32 -12.35
N LEU A 22 12.46 -4.99 -12.50
CA LEU A 22 13.02 -4.04 -11.56
C LEU A 22 12.20 -3.98 -10.26
N SER A 23 10.87 -3.95 -10.37
CA SER A 23 10.00 -4.00 -9.18
C SER A 23 10.11 -5.34 -8.45
N ALA A 24 10.31 -6.45 -9.17
CA ALA A 24 10.60 -7.75 -8.55
C ALA A 24 11.94 -7.75 -7.82
N ARG A 25 12.97 -7.16 -8.43
CA ARG A 25 14.30 -7.05 -7.82
C ARG A 25 14.28 -6.19 -6.56
N LEU A 26 13.51 -5.09 -6.55
CA LEU A 26 13.31 -4.28 -5.36
C LEU A 26 12.71 -5.11 -4.22
N ALA A 27 11.59 -5.79 -4.47
CA ALA A 27 10.94 -6.64 -3.47
C ALA A 27 11.85 -7.74 -2.91
N ALA A 28 12.67 -8.35 -3.79
CA ALA A 28 13.66 -9.35 -3.39
C ALA A 28 14.77 -8.77 -2.49
N LEU A 29 15.25 -7.56 -2.80
CA LEU A 29 16.32 -6.89 -2.06
C LEU A 29 15.86 -6.18 -0.78
N THR A 30 14.58 -5.86 -0.63
CA THR A 30 14.02 -5.33 0.62
C THR A 30 14.35 -6.30 1.77
N PRO A 31 14.78 -5.84 2.96
CA PRO A 31 15.06 -6.74 4.08
C PRO A 31 13.79 -7.42 4.64
N GLU A 32 13.97 -8.57 5.30
CA GLU A 32 12.91 -9.19 6.11
C GLU A 32 12.84 -8.55 7.51
N PRO A 33 11.65 -8.51 8.16
CA PRO A 33 10.37 -9.02 7.68
C PRO A 33 9.67 -8.05 6.70
N LYS A 34 9.12 -8.58 5.60
CA LYS A 34 8.35 -7.79 4.63
C LYS A 34 7.00 -8.42 4.26
N GLU A 35 6.10 -7.58 3.77
CA GLU A 35 4.88 -7.96 3.05
C GLU A 35 4.93 -7.38 1.64
N VAL A 36 4.63 -8.18 0.62
CA VAL A 36 4.60 -7.74 -0.78
C VAL A 36 3.18 -7.88 -1.31
N VAL A 37 2.58 -6.76 -1.71
CA VAL A 37 1.25 -6.71 -2.32
C VAL A 37 1.39 -6.39 -3.79
N THR A 38 0.84 -7.26 -4.64
CA THR A 38 0.82 -7.07 -6.09
C THR A 38 -0.59 -6.71 -6.53
N LEU A 39 -0.74 -5.59 -7.22
CA LEU A 39 -1.99 -5.07 -7.74
C LEU A 39 -2.07 -5.33 -9.24
N ASP A 40 -3.23 -5.76 -9.70
CA ASP A 40 -3.62 -5.75 -11.12
C ASP A 40 -3.91 -4.31 -11.53
N ALA A 41 -2.85 -3.56 -11.80
CA ALA A 41 -2.87 -2.12 -12.02
C ALA A 41 -1.60 -1.64 -12.73
N GLY A 42 -1.76 -0.58 -13.51
CA GLY A 42 -0.66 0.17 -14.11
C GLY A 42 0.09 1.07 -13.12
N HIS A 43 0.85 2.02 -13.65
CA HIS A 43 1.65 2.93 -12.83
C HIS A 43 0.81 3.70 -11.80
N MET A 44 1.30 3.76 -10.55
CA MET A 44 0.63 4.49 -9.47
C MET A 44 0.70 6.00 -9.72
N ASN A 45 -0.38 6.57 -10.23
CA ASN A 45 -0.50 8.00 -10.54
C ASN A 45 -1.52 8.67 -9.59
N PRO A 46 -1.16 9.75 -8.88
CA PRO A 46 -2.10 10.52 -8.05
C PRO A 46 -3.34 11.04 -8.79
N ARG A 47 -3.28 11.13 -10.13
CA ARG A 47 -4.42 11.48 -10.99
C ARG A 47 -5.44 10.34 -11.15
N ASN A 48 -5.11 9.12 -10.70
CA ASN A 48 -6.06 8.03 -10.55
C ASN A 48 -6.47 7.95 -9.06
N PRO A 49 -7.56 8.63 -8.67
CA PRO A 49 -7.96 8.71 -7.27
C PRO A 49 -8.36 7.35 -6.70
N GLU A 50 -8.92 6.44 -7.50
CA GLU A 50 -9.33 5.11 -7.05
C GLU A 50 -8.12 4.25 -6.69
N LEU A 51 -7.12 4.19 -7.57
CA LEU A 51 -5.87 3.46 -7.29
C LEU A 51 -5.14 4.08 -6.09
N THR A 52 -5.13 5.41 -6.00
CA THR A 52 -4.52 6.13 -4.87
C THR A 52 -5.22 5.77 -3.55
N GLN A 53 -6.55 5.80 -3.50
CA GLN A 53 -7.31 5.41 -2.32
C GLN A 53 -7.08 3.95 -1.94
N ARG A 54 -6.98 3.06 -2.93
CA ARG A 54 -6.66 1.64 -2.69
C ARG A 54 -5.28 1.48 -2.04
N VAL A 55 -4.26 2.18 -2.54
CA VAL A 55 -2.90 2.16 -1.97
C VAL A 55 -2.88 2.74 -0.56
N VAL A 56 -3.61 3.84 -0.31
CA VAL A 56 -3.75 4.44 1.02
C VAL A 56 -4.39 3.45 1.99
N ARG A 57 -5.50 2.81 1.61
CA ARG A 57 -6.19 1.83 2.47
C ARG A 57 -5.29 0.63 2.80
N LEU A 58 -4.61 0.06 1.80
CA LEU A 58 -3.65 -1.03 2.02
C LEU A 58 -2.55 -0.64 3.01
N SER A 59 -2.05 0.59 2.88
CA SER A 59 -1.01 1.12 3.77
C SER A 59 -1.54 1.31 5.19
N GLN A 60 -2.74 1.88 5.35
CA GLN A 60 -3.40 2.07 6.64
C GLN A 60 -3.69 0.74 7.33
N ASP A 61 -4.27 -0.23 6.61
CA ASP A 61 -4.55 -1.57 7.13
C ASP A 61 -3.26 -2.27 7.58
N TRP A 62 -2.19 -2.14 6.79
CA TRP A 62 -0.89 -2.70 7.17
C TRP A 62 -0.35 -2.05 8.44
N LEU A 63 -0.37 -0.71 8.53
CA LEU A 63 0.07 0.04 9.71
C LEU A 63 -0.76 -0.28 10.96
N ALA A 64 -2.07 -0.48 10.82
CA ALA A 64 -2.94 -0.92 11.90
C ALA A 64 -2.57 -2.34 12.38
N ARG A 65 -2.31 -3.28 11.46
CA ARG A 65 -1.77 -4.61 11.82
C ARG A 65 -0.38 -4.54 12.47
N GLN A 66 0.40 -3.49 12.21
CA GLN A 66 1.67 -3.26 12.89
C GLN A 66 1.49 -2.63 14.29
N GLY A 67 0.26 -2.21 14.66
CA GLY A 67 -0.03 -1.47 15.89
C GLY A 67 0.44 -0.01 15.87
N ILE A 68 0.69 0.57 14.69
CA ILE A 68 1.17 1.96 14.54
C ILE A 68 0.00 2.94 14.42
N LEU A 69 -1.03 2.55 13.67
CA LEU A 69 -2.28 3.30 13.60
C LEU A 69 -3.33 2.60 14.45
N GLU A 70 -4.12 3.38 15.18
CA GLU A 70 -5.40 2.88 15.66
C GLU A 70 -6.27 2.56 14.45
N SER A 71 -6.95 1.41 14.46
CA SER A 71 -8.01 1.15 13.49
C SER A 71 -8.97 2.32 13.53
N ALA A 72 -9.26 2.93 12.38
CA ALA A 72 -10.33 3.92 12.34
C ALA A 72 -11.59 3.26 12.93
N PRO A 73 -12.33 3.95 13.83
CA PRO A 73 -13.63 3.45 14.25
C PRO A 73 -14.49 3.27 13.00
N ASP A 74 -15.28 2.20 12.96
CA ASP A 74 -16.32 2.05 11.94
C ASP A 74 -17.13 3.35 11.89
N PRO A 75 -17.42 3.90 10.68
CA PRO A 75 -18.28 5.06 10.59
C PRO A 75 -19.60 4.73 11.28
N ASP A 76 -19.92 5.48 12.34
CA ASP A 76 -21.15 5.31 13.09
C ASP A 76 -22.32 5.33 12.10
N PRO A 77 -23.09 4.23 11.96
CA PRO A 77 -24.22 4.18 11.04
C PRO A 77 -25.33 5.20 11.38
N GLY A 78 -25.23 5.88 12.53
CA GLY A 78 -26.12 6.96 12.96
C GLY A 78 -25.55 8.38 12.84
N ALA A 79 -24.32 8.58 12.34
CA ALA A 79 -23.76 9.92 12.23
C ALA A 79 -24.55 10.76 11.19
N PRO A 80 -25.10 11.93 11.56
CA PRO A 80 -25.83 12.76 10.62
C PRO A 80 -24.90 13.23 9.51
N LEU A 81 -25.37 13.14 8.26
CA LEU A 81 -24.71 13.76 7.12
C LEU A 81 -24.66 15.27 7.36
N THR A 82 -23.50 15.79 7.72
CA THR A 82 -23.29 17.24 7.83
C THR A 82 -23.48 17.87 6.44
N PRO A 83 -24.20 18.99 6.34
CA PRO A 83 -24.60 19.61 5.07
C PRO A 83 -23.44 20.18 4.25
#